data_AF-A0A7V3JIV0-F1
#
_entry.id   AF-A0A7V3JIV0-F1
#
_cell.length_a   1.000
_cell.length_b   1.000
_cell.length_c   1.000
_cell.angle_alpha   90.00
_cell.angle_beta   90.00
_cell.angle_gamma   90.00
#
_symmetry.space_group_name_H-M   'P 1'
#
loop_
_entity.id
_entity.type
_entity.pdbx_description
1 polymer ?
#
loop_
_entity_poly.entity_id
_entity_poly.type
_entity_poly.pdbx_seq_one_letter_code
_entity_poly.pdbx_strand_id
1 'polypeptide(L)'
;MNKNKHLLLWSSVGTLALLLAAAVEENYLRQWRQIQAAARTETGPVDVRLRQIVVPALRATDRCVTCHLGMAPGETTVDGHSVLAPHKPVVHDPARFGCTVCHAGQGRATEKDDAHGQVPFWPAPMLPLEYAEAGCGTCHTHLRVPNEAELARGRNLVERYDCLACHRIDGRGGTLRLGLPLEAQGPDLSGVGVSGFDLQWYERHLARHQSAETGPWKTSFGPVPPEARAAIEVYLGSRAAAPRLVEAKALFHSLGCRGCHKVGGVGGDDGPDLTHIGQRDPARLDFTHVRGPKTLANWLAEHFRNPARVVPGSQMPALGLSDAQIDLLVLAMLALRRSDVPEAYWPQDRLRAERLGQREFATDGATLYGTFCAACHGQQGEGRRYPGMAPFPGVGNADFLAAASDAFLIETIHRGRPGRRMPAWGEKEGGLRREEITRIVAFLRQQADTPQPKPLHTQRRWVQADPEVGQTLFATHCAGCHGPQGEGTDAPALRNPAFLAAASDDYLVETIGRGRKGTSMPSFRSGAPAYPALSPAQIESLVAYLRTWEKSP
;
A
#
# COMPACT_ATOMS: atom_id res chain seq x y z
N MET A 1 -58.48 -2.59 47.73
CA MET A 1 -58.60 -3.30 46.43
C MET A 1 -58.92 -2.39 45.22
N ASN A 2 -59.69 -1.30 45.34
CA ASN A 2 -60.06 -0.48 44.16
C ASN A 2 -58.93 0.37 43.54
N LYS A 3 -57.96 0.86 44.33
CA LYS A 3 -56.84 1.67 43.79
C LYS A 3 -55.99 0.89 42.75
N ASN A 4 -55.80 -0.41 42.94
CA ASN A 4 -55.00 -1.23 42.03
C ASN A 4 -55.73 -1.52 40.70
N LYS A 5 -57.08 -1.53 40.68
CA LYS A 5 -57.86 -1.74 39.45
C LYS A 5 -57.75 -0.55 38.49
N HIS A 6 -57.81 0.68 39.01
CA HIS A 6 -57.62 1.88 38.20
C HIS A 6 -56.17 2.01 37.73
N LEU A 7 -55.19 1.66 38.58
CA LEU A 7 -53.77 1.63 38.19
C LEU A 7 -53.54 0.65 37.02
N LEU A 8 -54.07 -0.57 37.13
CA LEU A 8 -54.01 -1.58 36.07
C LEU A 8 -54.68 -1.07 34.79
N LEU A 9 -55.90 -0.54 34.87
CA LEU A 9 -56.61 0.01 33.71
C LEU A 9 -55.81 1.13 33.02
N TRP A 10 -55.31 2.11 33.76
CA TRP A 10 -54.53 3.21 33.19
C TRP A 10 -53.20 2.74 32.63
N SER A 11 -52.53 1.76 33.27
CA SER A 11 -51.32 1.15 32.72
C SER A 11 -51.59 0.41 31.41
N SER A 12 -52.68 -0.37 31.32
CA SER A 12 -53.07 -1.07 30.10
C SER A 12 -53.46 -0.13 28.97
N VAL A 13 -54.21 0.95 29.27
CA VAL A 13 -54.53 2.00 28.30
C VAL A 13 -53.25 2.71 27.83
N GLY A 14 -52.33 3.01 28.75
CA GLY A 14 -51.03 3.60 28.43
C GLY A 14 -50.18 2.69 27.52
N THR A 15 -50.09 1.40 27.84
CA THR A 15 -49.41 0.42 26.99
C THR A 15 -50.07 0.30 25.62
N LEU A 16 -51.40 0.25 25.54
CA LEU A 16 -52.12 0.20 24.26
C LEU A 16 -51.86 1.45 23.42
N ALA A 17 -51.88 2.64 24.04
CA ALA A 17 -51.56 3.89 23.35
C ALA A 17 -50.13 3.91 22.82
N LEU A 18 -49.16 3.41 23.60
CA LEU A 18 -47.77 3.27 23.15
C LEU A 18 -47.64 2.27 22.00
N LEU A 19 -48.34 1.14 22.06
CA LEU A 19 -48.35 0.16 20.97
C LEU A 19 -48.98 0.71 19.70
N LEU A 20 -50.07 1.48 19.82
CA LEU A 20 -50.69 2.17 18.67
C LEU A 20 -49.76 3.23 18.09
N ALA A 21 -49.11 4.03 18.93
CA ALA A 21 -48.14 5.03 18.49
C ALA A 21 -46.95 4.36 17.76
N ALA A 22 -46.38 3.30 18.33
CA ALA A 22 -45.31 2.53 17.72
C ALA A 22 -45.75 1.89 16.40
N ALA A 23 -46.97 1.34 16.34
CA ALA A 23 -47.52 0.78 15.11
C ALA A 23 -47.70 1.86 14.03
N VAL A 24 -48.13 3.07 14.38
CA VAL A 24 -48.24 4.18 13.42
C VAL A 24 -46.87 4.61 12.94
N GLU A 25 -45.91 4.79 13.86
CA GLU A 25 -44.54 5.17 13.54
C GLU A 25 -43.90 4.16 12.59
N GLU A 26 -44.01 2.87 12.91
CA GLU A 26 -43.39 1.79 12.16
C GLU A 26 -44.05 1.52 10.80
N ASN A 27 -45.36 1.74 10.68
CA ASN A 27 -46.08 1.45 9.44
C ASN A 27 -46.25 2.65 8.52
N TYR A 28 -46.21 3.88 9.01
CA TYR A 28 -46.54 5.06 8.20
C TYR A 28 -45.47 6.16 8.22
N LEU A 29 -44.71 6.32 9.31
CA LEU A 29 -43.80 7.46 9.49
C LEU A 29 -42.32 7.15 9.19
N ARG A 30 -42.01 5.91 8.80
CA ARG A 30 -40.65 5.49 8.40
C ARG A 30 -40.09 6.37 7.27
N GLN A 31 -38.81 6.75 7.38
CA GLN A 31 -38.16 7.70 6.45
C GLN A 31 -38.23 7.25 4.98
N TRP A 32 -38.06 5.97 4.72
CA TRP A 32 -38.06 5.42 3.36
C TRP A 32 -39.41 5.65 2.63
N ARG A 33 -40.54 5.65 3.35
CA ARG A 33 -41.86 5.92 2.75
C ARG A 33 -41.96 7.36 2.28
N GLN A 34 -41.43 8.30 3.04
CA GLN A 34 -41.42 9.72 2.69
C GLN A 34 -40.57 9.95 1.43
N ILE A 35 -39.40 9.31 1.34
CA ILE A 35 -38.53 9.36 0.16
C ILE A 35 -39.25 8.82 -1.08
N GLN A 36 -39.88 7.64 -1.00
CA GLN A 36 -40.60 7.06 -2.14
C GLN A 36 -41.86 7.83 -2.52
N ALA A 37 -42.60 8.39 -1.55
CA ALA A 37 -43.81 9.18 -1.84
C ALA A 37 -43.50 10.45 -2.64
N ALA A 38 -42.31 11.02 -2.45
CA ALA A 38 -41.82 12.15 -3.23
C ALA A 38 -41.27 11.76 -4.61
N ALA A 39 -40.97 10.48 -4.84
CA ALA A 39 -40.36 10.01 -6.08
C ALA A 39 -41.35 10.00 -7.26
N ARG A 40 -40.85 10.35 -8.44
CA ARG A 40 -41.60 10.35 -9.71
C ARG A 40 -40.76 9.72 -10.82
N THR A 41 -41.40 8.94 -11.68
CA THR A 41 -40.86 8.47 -12.96
C THR A 41 -41.52 9.23 -14.11
N GLU A 42 -41.03 9.03 -15.35
CA GLU A 42 -41.68 9.55 -16.56
C GLU A 42 -43.15 9.13 -16.71
N THR A 43 -43.51 7.98 -16.13
CA THR A 43 -44.84 7.38 -16.19
C THR A 43 -45.76 7.75 -15.01
N GLY A 44 -45.26 8.47 -14.01
CA GLY A 44 -46.04 8.95 -12.87
C GLY A 44 -45.42 8.68 -11.49
N PRO A 45 -46.22 8.61 -10.42
CA PRO A 45 -45.73 8.34 -9.07
C PRO A 45 -45.23 6.90 -8.93
N VAL A 46 -44.15 6.74 -8.14
CA VAL A 46 -43.56 5.43 -7.85
C VAL A 46 -44.40 4.69 -6.79
N ASP A 47 -44.54 3.38 -6.95
CA ASP A 47 -45.20 2.50 -5.97
C ASP A 47 -44.42 2.49 -4.63
N VAL A 48 -45.11 2.84 -3.54
CA VAL A 48 -44.50 2.94 -2.20
C VAL A 48 -44.49 1.57 -1.52
N ARG A 49 -43.37 0.88 -1.63
CA ARG A 49 -43.16 -0.47 -1.07
C ARG A 49 -41.71 -0.72 -0.72
N LEU A 50 -41.51 -1.69 0.17
CA LEU A 50 -40.17 -2.18 0.49
C LEU A 50 -39.60 -2.93 -0.72
N ARG A 51 -38.40 -2.54 -1.14
CA ARG A 51 -37.66 -3.14 -2.26
C ARG A 51 -36.41 -3.80 -1.72
N GLN A 52 -36.03 -4.94 -2.27
CA GLN A 52 -34.84 -5.64 -1.83
C GLN A 52 -34.14 -6.38 -2.97
N ILE A 53 -32.81 -6.31 -2.97
CA ILE A 53 -31.94 -7.17 -3.75
C ILE A 53 -31.54 -8.35 -2.85
N VAL A 54 -31.82 -9.58 -3.29
CA VAL A 54 -31.48 -10.79 -2.56
C VAL A 54 -30.53 -11.60 -3.43
N VAL A 55 -29.30 -11.78 -2.95
CA VAL A 55 -28.27 -12.58 -3.63
C VAL A 55 -27.88 -13.75 -2.72
N PRO A 56 -28.59 -14.89 -2.78
CA PRO A 56 -28.36 -16.01 -1.86
C PRO A 56 -26.93 -16.53 -1.90
N ALA A 57 -26.31 -16.55 -3.09
CA ALA A 57 -24.95 -17.07 -3.27
C ALA A 57 -23.88 -16.24 -2.55
N LEU A 58 -24.13 -14.94 -2.35
CA LEU A 58 -23.25 -14.04 -1.59
C LEU A 58 -23.77 -13.78 -0.17
N ARG A 59 -24.88 -14.43 0.22
CA ARG A 59 -25.58 -14.19 1.49
C ARG A 59 -25.93 -12.71 1.73
N ALA A 60 -26.15 -11.97 0.64
CA ALA A 60 -26.48 -10.55 0.69
C ALA A 60 -28.00 -10.35 0.60
N THR A 61 -28.53 -9.44 1.42
CA THR A 61 -29.93 -9.01 1.39
C THR A 61 -29.96 -7.51 1.65
N ASP A 62 -30.19 -6.76 0.60
CA ASP A 62 -30.02 -5.31 0.60
C ASP A 62 -31.33 -4.60 0.27
N ARG A 63 -31.79 -3.79 1.21
CA ARG A 63 -32.95 -2.92 1.11
C ARG A 63 -32.56 -1.48 0.79
N CYS A 64 -31.29 -1.22 0.48
CA CYS A 64 -30.77 0.09 0.07
C CYS A 64 -31.58 0.68 -1.08
N VAL A 65 -31.99 -0.16 -2.04
CA VAL A 65 -32.87 0.21 -3.17
C VAL A 65 -34.29 0.61 -2.77
N THR A 66 -34.67 0.48 -1.50
CA THR A 66 -35.91 1.07 -0.98
C THR A 66 -35.79 2.60 -0.92
N CYS A 67 -34.64 3.13 -0.47
CA CYS A 67 -34.39 4.57 -0.42
C CYS A 67 -33.71 5.07 -1.71
N HIS A 68 -32.87 4.24 -2.31
CA HIS A 68 -32.10 4.52 -3.53
C HIS A 68 -32.76 3.91 -4.76
N LEU A 69 -33.99 4.34 -5.08
CA LEU A 69 -34.80 3.75 -6.16
C LEU A 69 -34.08 3.77 -7.52
N GLY A 70 -33.33 4.83 -7.83
CA GLY A 70 -32.51 4.94 -9.04
C GLY A 70 -31.47 3.83 -9.24
N MET A 71 -31.18 3.06 -8.19
CA MET A 71 -30.22 1.97 -8.17
C MET A 71 -30.90 0.60 -8.18
N ALA A 72 -32.24 0.55 -8.17
CA ALA A 72 -32.97 -0.68 -8.29
C ALA A 72 -32.89 -1.23 -9.72
N PRO A 73 -32.92 -2.56 -9.91
CA PRO A 73 -32.92 -3.16 -11.23
C PRO A 73 -34.08 -2.62 -12.09
N GLY A 74 -33.76 -1.94 -13.20
CA GLY A 74 -34.75 -1.42 -14.14
C GLY A 74 -35.37 -0.06 -13.79
N GLU A 75 -34.93 0.63 -12.72
CA GLU A 75 -35.47 1.94 -12.28
C GLU A 75 -34.46 3.08 -12.50
N THR A 76 -33.93 3.28 -13.71
CA THR A 76 -32.79 4.20 -13.96
C THR A 76 -33.12 5.69 -14.06
N THR A 77 -34.40 6.08 -13.98
CA THR A 77 -34.88 7.47 -14.16
C THR A 77 -35.94 7.80 -13.12
N VAL A 78 -35.48 8.16 -11.92
CA VAL A 78 -36.35 8.55 -10.79
C VAL A 78 -35.91 9.91 -10.27
N ASP A 79 -36.83 10.88 -10.35
CA ASP A 79 -36.62 12.26 -9.90
C ASP A 79 -37.29 12.52 -8.55
N GLY A 80 -36.96 13.66 -7.94
CA GLY A 80 -37.60 14.17 -6.71
C GLY A 80 -36.70 14.22 -5.48
N HIS A 81 -35.54 13.55 -5.49
CA HIS A 81 -34.54 13.65 -4.43
C HIS A 81 -33.16 13.19 -4.91
N SER A 82 -32.09 13.80 -4.37
CA SER A 82 -30.69 13.43 -4.65
C SER A 82 -30.35 11.95 -4.38
N VAL A 83 -31.03 11.27 -3.46
CA VAL A 83 -30.78 9.85 -3.13
C VAL A 83 -31.31 8.90 -4.21
N LEU A 84 -32.17 9.40 -5.10
CA LEU A 84 -32.78 8.66 -6.20
C LEU A 84 -31.92 8.69 -7.46
N ALA A 85 -30.78 9.41 -7.43
CA ALA A 85 -29.85 9.44 -8.55
C ALA A 85 -29.36 8.02 -8.88
N PRO A 86 -29.25 7.67 -10.17
CA PRO A 86 -28.75 6.37 -10.57
C PRO A 86 -27.32 6.17 -10.13
N HIS A 87 -26.96 4.91 -9.88
CA HIS A 87 -25.59 4.55 -9.57
C HIS A 87 -24.69 4.90 -10.76
N LYS A 88 -23.50 5.45 -10.50
CA LYS A 88 -22.51 5.65 -11.57
C LYS A 88 -22.17 4.29 -12.21
N PRO A 89 -21.86 4.21 -13.50
CA PRO A 89 -21.43 2.95 -14.11
C PRO A 89 -20.28 2.34 -13.30
N VAL A 90 -20.45 1.08 -12.90
CA VAL A 90 -19.45 0.28 -12.18
C VAL A 90 -19.26 -1.04 -12.91
N VAL A 91 -18.12 -1.69 -12.67
CA VAL A 91 -17.73 -2.94 -13.33
C VAL A 91 -18.61 -4.14 -12.93
N HIS A 92 -19.46 -3.99 -11.92
CA HIS A 92 -20.35 -5.02 -11.41
C HIS A 92 -21.78 -4.51 -11.32
N ASP A 93 -22.72 -5.33 -11.78
CA ASP A 93 -24.15 -5.03 -11.64
C ASP A 93 -24.57 -5.19 -10.16
N PRO A 94 -25.03 -4.11 -9.49
CA PRO A 94 -25.52 -4.18 -8.11
C PRO A 94 -26.65 -5.19 -7.92
N ALA A 95 -27.45 -5.49 -8.95
CA ALA A 95 -28.50 -6.50 -8.89
C ALA A 95 -27.95 -7.92 -8.67
N ARG A 96 -26.70 -8.18 -9.10
CA ARG A 96 -26.05 -9.48 -9.01
C ARG A 96 -25.14 -9.64 -7.79
N PHE A 97 -24.65 -8.52 -7.24
CA PHE A 97 -23.71 -8.54 -6.12
C PHE A 97 -24.33 -8.04 -4.80
N GLY A 98 -25.37 -7.22 -4.86
CA GLY A 98 -25.83 -6.44 -3.72
C GLY A 98 -25.01 -5.16 -3.52
N CYS A 99 -25.57 -4.23 -2.75
CA CYS A 99 -24.95 -2.98 -2.35
C CYS A 99 -23.93 -3.18 -1.22
N THR A 100 -24.25 -3.99 -0.21
CA THR A 100 -23.42 -4.13 1.01
C THR A 100 -22.13 -4.91 0.77
N VAL A 101 -22.07 -5.73 -0.28
CA VAL A 101 -20.84 -6.42 -0.68
C VAL A 101 -19.74 -5.42 -1.08
N CYS A 102 -20.11 -4.30 -1.71
CA CYS A 102 -19.18 -3.25 -2.11
C CYS A 102 -19.04 -2.16 -1.05
N HIS A 103 -20.16 -1.71 -0.48
CA HIS A 103 -20.21 -0.52 0.37
C HIS A 103 -20.22 -0.82 1.86
N ALA A 104 -20.38 -2.08 2.29
CA ALA A 104 -20.72 -2.43 3.67
C ALA A 104 -22.03 -1.79 4.16
N GLY A 105 -22.23 -1.68 5.48
CA GLY A 105 -23.48 -1.25 6.09
C GLY A 105 -24.38 -2.44 6.48
N GLN A 106 -25.62 -2.13 6.83
CA GLN A 106 -26.62 -3.10 7.28
C GLN A 106 -27.74 -3.22 6.25
N GLY A 107 -27.56 -4.11 5.27
CA GLY A 107 -28.46 -4.23 4.11
C GLY A 107 -29.92 -4.51 4.47
N ARG A 108 -30.20 -5.15 5.61
CA ARG A 108 -31.56 -5.49 6.05
C ARG A 108 -32.30 -4.35 6.74
N ALA A 109 -31.60 -3.27 7.09
CA ALA A 109 -32.23 -2.15 7.76
C ALA A 109 -33.11 -1.33 6.81
N THR A 110 -34.04 -0.59 7.39
CA THR A 110 -35.01 0.24 6.68
C THR A 110 -34.99 1.70 7.13
N GLU A 111 -34.10 2.02 8.06
CA GLU A 111 -33.80 3.38 8.50
C GLU A 111 -32.39 3.75 8.07
N LYS A 112 -32.18 5.05 7.85
CA LYS A 112 -30.92 5.59 7.33
C LYS A 112 -29.72 5.22 8.21
N ASP A 113 -29.80 5.49 9.50
CA ASP A 113 -28.66 5.33 10.41
C ASP A 113 -28.31 3.86 10.58
N ASP A 114 -29.32 3.00 10.75
CA ASP A 114 -29.16 1.56 10.79
C ASP A 114 -28.55 1.03 9.48
N ALA A 115 -29.12 1.41 8.32
CA ALA A 115 -28.66 0.91 7.01
C ALA A 115 -27.21 1.30 6.71
N HIS A 116 -26.79 2.48 7.16
CA HIS A 116 -25.41 2.94 7.05
C HIS A 116 -24.49 2.36 8.15
N GLY A 117 -25.03 1.57 9.08
CA GLY A 117 -24.29 0.97 10.18
C GLY A 117 -23.82 1.97 11.22
N GLN A 118 -24.51 3.10 11.38
CA GLN A 118 -24.25 4.12 12.40
C GLN A 118 -24.94 3.78 13.73
N VAL A 119 -24.91 2.50 14.09
CA VAL A 119 -25.55 1.97 15.29
C VAL A 119 -24.53 1.29 16.19
N PRO A 120 -24.74 1.30 17.52
CA PRO A 120 -23.85 0.62 18.45
C PRO A 120 -23.65 -0.84 18.07
N PHE A 121 -22.39 -1.29 18.15
CA PHE A 121 -21.98 -2.69 17.95
C PHE A 121 -22.16 -3.26 16.54
N TRP A 122 -22.46 -2.45 15.53
CA TRP A 122 -22.43 -2.92 14.14
C TRP A 122 -20.97 -3.00 13.63
N PRO A 123 -20.48 -4.19 13.26
CA PRO A 123 -19.05 -4.39 12.98
C PRO A 123 -18.61 -3.87 11.61
N ALA A 124 -19.54 -3.59 10.70
CA ALA A 124 -19.25 -3.24 9.31
C ALA A 124 -20.04 -2.00 8.87
N PRO A 125 -19.76 -0.80 9.43
CA PRO A 125 -20.39 0.44 8.97
C PRO A 125 -20.11 0.66 7.49
N MET A 126 -21.02 1.36 6.83
CA MET A 126 -20.89 1.69 5.41
C MET A 126 -19.63 2.53 5.16
N LEU A 127 -18.92 2.22 4.08
CA LEU A 127 -17.79 3.01 3.63
C LEU A 127 -18.26 4.43 3.25
N PRO A 128 -17.56 5.48 3.71
CA PRO A 128 -17.80 6.83 3.21
C PRO A 128 -17.66 6.86 1.68
N LEU A 129 -18.47 7.68 1.02
CA LEU A 129 -18.59 7.72 -0.44
C LEU A 129 -17.23 8.02 -1.11
N GLU A 130 -16.44 8.90 -0.50
CA GLU A 130 -15.10 9.27 -0.94
C GLU A 130 -14.10 8.09 -0.93
N TYR A 131 -14.38 7.04 -0.16
CA TYR A 131 -13.58 5.82 -0.05
C TYR A 131 -14.29 4.59 -0.63
N ALA A 132 -15.30 4.77 -1.50
CA ALA A 132 -16.05 3.66 -2.09
C ALA A 132 -15.17 2.63 -2.82
N GLU A 133 -14.07 3.06 -3.44
CA GLU A 133 -13.11 2.16 -4.10
C GLU A 133 -12.40 1.20 -3.11
N ALA A 134 -12.45 1.44 -1.79
CA ALA A 134 -11.98 0.47 -0.80
C ALA A 134 -12.73 -0.87 -0.92
N GLY A 135 -14.00 -0.82 -1.34
CA GLY A 135 -14.80 -2.02 -1.63
C GLY A 135 -14.15 -2.92 -2.68
N CYS A 136 -13.50 -2.35 -3.70
CA CYS A 136 -12.81 -3.09 -4.75
C CYS A 136 -11.66 -3.93 -4.17
N GLY A 137 -10.89 -3.38 -3.22
CA GLY A 137 -9.76 -4.06 -2.58
C GLY A 137 -10.12 -5.28 -1.74
N THR A 138 -11.39 -5.38 -1.33
CA THR A 138 -11.95 -6.53 -0.62
C THR A 138 -11.84 -7.81 -1.45
N CYS A 139 -12.12 -7.71 -2.75
CA CYS A 139 -12.11 -8.85 -3.68
C CYS A 139 -10.90 -8.83 -4.62
N HIS A 140 -10.47 -7.66 -5.09
CA HIS A 140 -9.35 -7.51 -6.03
C HIS A 140 -8.05 -7.20 -5.31
N THR A 141 -7.01 -7.99 -5.60
CA THR A 141 -5.68 -7.74 -5.04
C THR A 141 -4.98 -6.59 -5.73
N HIS A 142 -5.30 -6.29 -7.00
CA HIS A 142 -4.57 -5.33 -7.83
C HIS A 142 -3.10 -5.73 -7.92
N LEU A 143 -2.81 -6.64 -8.85
CA LEU A 143 -1.46 -7.16 -9.01
C LEU A 143 -0.53 -6.11 -9.64
N ARG A 144 0.76 -6.18 -9.29
CA ARG A 144 1.83 -5.39 -9.92
C ARG A 144 1.64 -3.87 -9.84
N VAL A 145 1.06 -3.35 -8.76
CA VAL A 145 0.99 -1.91 -8.51
C VAL A 145 2.41 -1.38 -8.28
N PRO A 146 2.90 -0.46 -9.14
CA PRO A 146 4.24 0.11 -8.98
C PRO A 146 4.27 1.17 -7.88
N ASN A 147 5.47 1.65 -7.54
CA ASN A 147 5.59 2.87 -6.74
C ASN A 147 5.00 4.10 -7.48
N GLU A 148 4.79 5.19 -6.75
CA GLU A 148 4.16 6.42 -7.25
C GLU A 148 4.92 7.05 -8.44
N ALA A 149 6.26 7.04 -8.41
CA ALA A 149 7.07 7.61 -9.47
C ALA A 149 6.92 6.84 -10.80
N GLU A 150 6.97 5.51 -10.74
CA GLU A 150 6.75 4.64 -11.91
C GLU A 150 5.30 4.70 -12.39
N LEU A 151 4.33 4.79 -11.47
CA LEU A 151 2.92 4.99 -11.82
C LEU A 151 2.72 6.30 -12.60
N ALA A 152 3.28 7.39 -12.11
CA ALA A 152 3.23 8.70 -12.76
C ALA A 152 3.96 8.70 -14.11
N ARG A 153 5.13 8.04 -14.18
CA ARG A 153 5.88 7.88 -15.43
C ARG A 153 5.03 7.22 -16.51
N GLY A 154 4.43 6.07 -16.20
CA GLY A 154 3.58 5.35 -17.16
C GLY A 154 2.33 6.14 -17.59
N ARG A 155 1.67 6.83 -16.65
CA ARG A 155 0.54 7.74 -16.94
C ARG A 155 0.95 8.85 -17.92
N ASN A 156 2.06 9.51 -17.64
CA ASN A 156 2.57 10.60 -18.48
C ASN A 156 2.95 10.10 -19.89
N LEU A 157 3.48 8.88 -20.00
CA LEU A 157 3.81 8.28 -21.30
C LEU A 157 2.55 7.94 -22.10
N VAL A 158 1.50 7.41 -21.47
CA VAL A 158 0.19 7.17 -22.11
C VAL A 158 -0.39 8.46 -22.70
N GLU A 159 -0.26 9.58 -21.99
CA GLU A 159 -0.69 10.89 -22.48
C GLU A 159 0.23 11.42 -23.59
N ARG A 160 1.55 11.31 -23.39
CA ARG A 160 2.56 11.80 -24.34
C ARG A 160 2.52 11.10 -25.69
N TYR A 161 2.21 9.80 -25.70
CA TYR A 161 2.04 9.00 -26.92
C TYR A 161 0.59 8.99 -27.43
N ASP A 162 -0.23 9.96 -27.01
CA ASP A 162 -1.59 10.23 -27.47
C ASP A 162 -2.54 8.99 -27.41
N CYS A 163 -2.27 8.06 -26.47
CA CYS A 163 -3.07 6.84 -26.35
C CYS A 163 -4.53 7.16 -26.01
N LEU A 164 -4.75 8.27 -25.29
CA LEU A 164 -6.07 8.77 -24.91
C LEU A 164 -6.90 9.30 -26.08
N ALA A 165 -6.30 9.55 -27.26
CA ALA A 165 -7.06 9.96 -28.44
C ALA A 165 -7.97 8.85 -28.99
N CYS A 166 -7.59 7.60 -28.75
CA CYS A 166 -8.37 6.43 -29.15
C CYS A 166 -8.99 5.72 -27.95
N HIS A 167 -8.24 5.59 -26.85
CA HIS A 167 -8.65 4.81 -25.68
C HIS A 167 -9.25 5.67 -24.58
N ARG A 168 -10.29 5.14 -23.94
CA ARG A 168 -10.74 5.63 -22.63
C ARG A 168 -9.95 4.93 -21.54
N ILE A 169 -9.45 5.67 -20.55
CA ILE A 169 -8.76 5.15 -19.38
C ILE A 169 -9.18 5.98 -18.17
N ASP A 170 -9.77 5.33 -17.18
CA ASP A 170 -10.22 5.90 -15.91
C ASP A 170 -11.11 7.14 -16.09
N GLY A 171 -12.04 7.05 -17.05
CA GLY A 171 -12.97 8.13 -17.41
C GLY A 171 -12.35 9.28 -18.21
N ARG A 172 -11.06 9.20 -18.55
CA ARG A 172 -10.35 10.16 -19.41
C ARG A 172 -10.14 9.57 -20.81
N GLY A 173 -10.00 10.42 -21.83
CA GLY A 173 -9.80 9.93 -23.19
C GLY A 173 -11.09 9.51 -23.91
N GLY A 174 -10.95 8.59 -24.86
CA GLY A 174 -11.98 8.24 -25.84
C GLY A 174 -11.80 9.05 -27.12
N THR A 175 -12.84 9.18 -27.95
CA THR A 175 -12.80 10.03 -29.16
C THR A 175 -12.65 11.51 -28.77
N LEU A 176 -11.44 11.93 -28.44
CA LEU A 176 -11.09 13.30 -28.07
C LEU A 176 -10.86 14.21 -29.28
N ARG A 177 -10.78 13.66 -30.50
CA ARG A 177 -10.66 14.46 -31.73
C ARG A 177 -11.99 14.58 -32.48
N LEU A 178 -12.34 15.83 -32.80
CA LEU A 178 -13.42 16.18 -33.72
C LEU A 178 -13.19 15.48 -35.07
N GLY A 179 -14.18 14.72 -35.54
CA GLY A 179 -14.14 14.02 -36.84
C GLY A 179 -13.67 12.56 -36.81
N LEU A 180 -13.39 11.97 -35.64
CA LEU A 180 -13.18 10.52 -35.53
C LEU A 180 -14.51 9.76 -35.59
N PRO A 181 -14.69 8.79 -36.51
CA PRO A 181 -15.83 7.88 -36.48
C PRO A 181 -15.88 7.11 -35.15
N LEU A 182 -17.07 6.75 -34.64
CA LEU A 182 -17.20 5.89 -33.45
C LEU A 182 -16.43 4.56 -33.60
N GLU A 183 -16.29 4.08 -34.84
CA GLU A 183 -15.55 2.89 -35.23
C GLU A 183 -14.03 3.02 -35.01
N ALA A 184 -13.51 4.23 -34.85
CA ALA A 184 -12.10 4.52 -34.57
C ALA A 184 -11.79 4.53 -33.06
N GLN A 185 -12.78 4.34 -32.20
CA GLN A 185 -12.59 4.32 -30.75
C GLN A 185 -12.00 2.97 -30.32
N GLY A 186 -10.86 3.03 -29.62
CA GLY A 186 -10.25 1.85 -29.02
C GLY A 186 -11.04 1.36 -27.79
N PRO A 187 -10.84 0.10 -27.36
CA PRO A 187 -11.45 -0.41 -26.14
C PRO A 187 -11.08 0.45 -24.93
N ASP A 188 -11.99 0.49 -23.94
CA ASP A 188 -11.70 1.08 -22.64
C ASP A 188 -10.61 0.27 -21.92
N LEU A 189 -9.50 0.94 -21.57
CA LEU A 189 -8.36 0.30 -20.92
C LEU A 189 -8.38 0.45 -19.39
N SER A 190 -9.45 0.98 -18.80
CA SER A 190 -9.55 1.21 -17.34
C SER A 190 -9.41 -0.08 -16.53
N GLY A 191 -9.76 -1.25 -17.09
CA GLY A 191 -9.76 -2.55 -16.40
C GLY A 191 -8.74 -3.57 -16.92
N VAL A 192 -7.82 -3.18 -17.81
CA VAL A 192 -7.01 -4.16 -18.57
C VAL A 192 -5.95 -4.89 -17.75
N GLY A 193 -5.57 -4.36 -16.59
CA GLY A 193 -4.72 -5.08 -15.64
C GLY A 193 -5.42 -6.31 -15.04
N VAL A 194 -6.76 -6.27 -14.91
CA VAL A 194 -7.57 -7.40 -14.42
C VAL A 194 -7.97 -8.33 -15.55
N SER A 195 -8.48 -7.81 -16.67
CA SER A 195 -8.92 -8.63 -17.80
C SER A 195 -7.76 -9.19 -18.65
N GLY A 196 -6.58 -8.59 -18.53
CA GLY A 196 -5.47 -8.80 -19.44
C GLY A 196 -5.57 -7.95 -20.71
N PHE A 197 -4.42 -7.76 -21.35
CA PHE A 197 -4.26 -7.14 -22.66
C PHE A 197 -3.23 -7.93 -23.47
N ASP A 198 -3.25 -7.73 -24.78
CA ASP A 198 -2.37 -8.47 -25.68
C ASP A 198 -0.94 -7.92 -25.64
N LEU A 199 0.03 -8.82 -25.43
CA LEU A 199 1.44 -8.47 -25.31
C LEU A 199 2.07 -7.99 -26.63
N GLN A 200 1.44 -8.28 -27.78
CA GLN A 200 1.84 -7.79 -29.10
C GLN A 200 1.02 -6.56 -29.52
N TRP A 201 0.50 -5.80 -28.56
CA TRP A 201 -0.24 -4.57 -28.85
C TRP A 201 0.63 -3.60 -29.67
N TYR A 202 1.88 -3.37 -29.27
CA TYR A 202 2.74 -2.37 -29.89
C TYR A 202 3.03 -2.69 -31.35
N GLU A 203 3.44 -3.93 -31.64
CA GLU A 203 3.80 -4.39 -32.98
C GLU A 203 2.62 -4.24 -33.93
N ARG A 204 1.40 -4.53 -33.46
CA ARG A 204 0.18 -4.38 -34.26
C ARG A 204 -0.24 -2.93 -34.46
N HIS A 205 -0.08 -2.08 -33.44
CA HIS A 205 -0.33 -0.65 -33.58
C HIS A 205 0.69 0.00 -34.53
N LEU A 206 1.96 -0.39 -34.45
CA LEU A 206 3.01 0.07 -35.33
C LEU A 206 2.77 -0.36 -36.78
N ALA A 207 2.36 -1.60 -37.02
CA ALA A 207 1.99 -2.08 -38.34
C ALA A 207 0.83 -1.26 -38.94
N ARG A 208 -0.21 -0.97 -38.15
CA ARG A 208 -1.33 -0.11 -38.58
C ARG A 208 -0.89 1.31 -38.90
N HIS A 209 -0.01 1.89 -38.09
CA HIS A 209 0.58 3.20 -38.36
C HIS A 209 1.38 3.21 -39.66
N GLN A 210 2.17 2.15 -39.91
CA GLN A 210 2.99 2.03 -41.11
C GLN A 210 2.15 1.84 -42.38
N SER A 211 1.05 1.09 -42.30
CA SER A 211 0.13 0.88 -43.42
C SER A 211 -0.80 2.08 -43.68
N ALA A 212 -0.96 2.98 -42.71
CA ALA A 212 -1.85 4.13 -42.85
C ALA A 212 -1.18 5.25 -43.68
N GLU A 213 -1.78 5.60 -44.81
CA GLU A 213 -1.35 6.74 -45.63
C GLU A 213 -1.88 8.07 -45.08
N THR A 214 -3.10 8.07 -44.54
CA THR A 214 -3.78 9.23 -43.94
C THR A 214 -4.58 8.82 -42.70
N GLY A 215 -5.15 9.79 -41.98
CA GLY A 215 -6.08 9.53 -40.89
C GLY A 215 -5.44 9.34 -39.50
N PRO A 216 -6.21 8.81 -38.53
CA PRO A 216 -5.85 8.83 -37.11
C PRO A 216 -4.62 7.98 -36.79
N TRP A 217 -4.54 6.78 -37.38
CA TRP A 217 -3.40 5.86 -37.19
C TRP A 217 -2.08 6.46 -37.67
N LYS A 218 -2.10 7.27 -38.73
CA LYS A 218 -0.92 7.95 -39.24
C LYS A 218 -0.50 9.14 -38.39
N THR A 219 -1.45 9.82 -37.76
CA THR A 219 -1.23 11.12 -37.08
C THR A 219 -1.17 11.03 -35.55
N SER A 220 -1.67 9.95 -34.94
CA SER A 220 -1.86 9.83 -33.49
C SER A 220 -1.12 8.65 -32.87
N PHE A 221 -0.44 7.82 -33.67
CA PHE A 221 0.44 6.76 -33.19
C PHE A 221 1.77 6.81 -33.94
N GLY A 222 2.83 6.26 -33.34
CA GLY A 222 4.17 6.21 -33.94
C GLY A 222 5.11 5.29 -33.15
N PRO A 223 6.40 5.22 -33.52
CA PRO A 223 7.38 4.39 -32.81
C PRO A 223 7.51 4.76 -31.32
N VAL A 224 7.53 3.74 -30.46
CA VAL A 224 7.68 3.89 -29.00
C VAL A 224 8.94 3.14 -28.53
N PRO A 225 9.90 3.81 -27.87
CA PRO A 225 11.11 3.17 -27.36
C PRO A 225 10.83 2.02 -26.37
N PRO A 226 11.70 0.99 -26.29
CA PRO A 226 11.52 -0.15 -25.37
C PRO A 226 11.26 0.25 -23.91
N GLU A 227 11.98 1.22 -23.37
CA GLU A 227 11.85 1.68 -21.99
C GLU A 227 10.56 2.45 -21.71
N ALA A 228 9.99 3.10 -22.74
CA ALA A 228 8.70 3.74 -22.66
C ALA A 228 7.57 2.70 -22.72
N ARG A 229 7.70 1.69 -23.61
CA ARG A 229 6.76 0.56 -23.70
C ARG A 229 6.66 -0.18 -22.37
N ALA A 230 7.80 -0.48 -21.73
CA ALA A 230 7.81 -1.15 -20.43
C ALA A 230 7.04 -0.38 -19.35
N ALA A 231 7.18 0.95 -19.25
CA ALA A 231 6.41 1.73 -18.27
C ALA A 231 4.93 1.87 -18.62
N ILE A 232 4.59 1.95 -19.91
CA ILE A 232 3.19 1.91 -20.35
C ILE A 232 2.57 0.58 -19.93
N GLU A 233 3.26 -0.54 -20.14
CA GLU A 233 2.78 -1.87 -19.75
C GLU A 233 2.63 -2.04 -18.24
N VAL A 234 3.53 -1.47 -17.44
CA VAL A 234 3.39 -1.42 -15.97
C VAL A 234 2.15 -0.62 -15.58
N TYR A 235 1.94 0.55 -16.19
CA TYR A 235 0.75 1.36 -15.94
C TYR A 235 -0.54 0.65 -16.32
N LEU A 236 -0.61 0.08 -17.53
CA LEU A 236 -1.75 -0.71 -18.00
C LEU A 236 -1.99 -1.96 -17.14
N GLY A 237 -0.93 -2.65 -16.73
CA GLY A 237 -0.98 -3.80 -15.83
C GLY A 237 -1.54 -3.47 -14.45
N SER A 238 -1.41 -2.22 -14.00
CA SER A 238 -2.00 -1.76 -12.73
C SER A 238 -3.49 -1.38 -12.84
N ARG A 239 -4.05 -1.27 -14.05
CA ARG A 239 -5.43 -0.79 -14.27
C ARG A 239 -6.48 -1.81 -13.82
N ALA A 240 -7.35 -1.43 -12.90
CA ALA A 240 -8.37 -2.30 -12.31
C ALA A 240 -9.75 -1.64 -12.17
N ALA A 241 -10.00 -0.57 -12.93
CA ALA A 241 -11.19 0.28 -12.86
C ALA A 241 -11.44 0.90 -11.47
N ALA A 242 -10.39 0.97 -10.64
CA ALA A 242 -10.34 1.62 -9.33
C ALA A 242 -9.05 2.47 -9.24
N PRO A 243 -8.94 3.55 -10.04
CA PRO A 243 -7.71 4.31 -10.20
C PRO A 243 -7.22 4.93 -8.89
N ARG A 244 -8.12 5.40 -8.01
CA ARG A 244 -7.72 6.00 -6.73
C ARG A 244 -7.18 4.94 -5.78
N LEU A 245 -7.73 3.72 -5.80
CA LEU A 245 -7.18 2.61 -5.02
C LEU A 245 -5.78 2.21 -5.52
N VAL A 246 -5.55 2.22 -6.83
CA VAL A 246 -4.21 1.97 -7.39
C VAL A 246 -3.22 3.06 -6.96
N GLU A 247 -3.62 4.34 -7.02
CA GLU A 247 -2.82 5.46 -6.52
C GLU A 247 -2.53 5.33 -5.01
N ALA A 248 -3.53 4.94 -4.22
CA ALA A 248 -3.40 4.72 -2.79
C ALA A 248 -2.38 3.61 -2.47
N LYS A 249 -2.42 2.50 -3.19
CA LYS A 249 -1.45 1.41 -3.05
C LYS A 249 -0.05 1.83 -3.52
N ALA A 250 0.06 2.58 -4.62
CA ALA A 250 1.34 3.10 -5.10
C ALA A 250 2.00 4.03 -4.08
N LEU A 251 1.21 4.90 -3.43
CA LEU A 251 1.68 5.75 -2.34
C LEU A 251 2.11 4.92 -1.12
N PHE A 252 1.32 3.91 -0.74
CA PHE A 252 1.66 2.98 0.35
C PHE A 252 2.99 2.24 0.10
N HIS A 253 3.26 1.85 -1.15
CA HIS A 253 4.54 1.30 -1.59
C HIS A 253 5.66 2.35 -1.54
N SER A 254 5.44 3.58 -2.00
CA SER A 254 6.46 4.64 -1.99
C SER A 254 6.89 5.07 -0.58
N LEU A 255 5.96 5.08 0.38
CA LEU A 255 6.24 5.53 1.75
C LEU A 255 6.91 4.45 2.61
N GLY A 256 7.03 3.22 2.09
CA GLY A 256 7.67 2.12 2.79
C GLY A 256 6.89 1.62 4.00
N CYS A 257 5.55 1.69 3.95
CA CYS A 257 4.71 1.27 5.07
C CYS A 257 4.95 -0.20 5.47
N ARG A 258 5.27 -1.07 4.49
CA ARG A 258 5.62 -2.47 4.75
C ARG A 258 7.02 -2.66 5.34
N GLY A 259 7.82 -1.60 5.42
CA GLY A 259 9.08 -1.59 6.17
C GLY A 259 8.88 -1.85 7.65
N CYS A 260 7.77 -1.35 8.22
CA CYS A 260 7.41 -1.59 9.62
C CYS A 260 6.19 -2.50 9.78
N HIS A 261 5.24 -2.47 8.85
CA HIS A 261 3.97 -3.16 8.99
C HIS A 261 3.86 -4.41 8.11
N LYS A 262 3.33 -5.49 8.67
CA LYS A 262 2.99 -6.69 7.91
C LYS A 262 1.62 -6.54 7.24
N VAL A 263 1.52 -6.99 5.99
CA VAL A 263 0.24 -7.12 5.27
C VAL A 263 0.25 -8.42 4.47
N GLY A 264 -0.70 -9.31 4.74
CA GLY A 264 -0.80 -10.61 4.07
C GLY A 264 0.46 -11.46 4.27
N GLY A 265 1.04 -11.43 5.48
CA GLY A 265 2.25 -12.18 5.81
C GLY A 265 3.58 -11.57 5.32
N VAL A 266 3.56 -10.48 4.56
CA VAL A 266 4.75 -9.84 3.99
C VAL A 266 4.94 -8.43 4.54
N GLY A 267 6.13 -8.14 5.07
CA GLY A 267 6.45 -6.87 5.72
C GLY A 267 7.19 -7.04 7.04
N GLY A 268 7.61 -5.92 7.62
CA GLY A 268 8.25 -5.87 8.94
C GLY A 268 7.27 -6.14 10.08
N ASP A 269 7.82 -6.30 11.27
CA ASP A 269 7.12 -6.59 12.53
C ASP A 269 7.34 -5.52 13.62
N ASP A 270 8.00 -4.41 13.28
CA ASP A 270 8.16 -3.24 14.16
C ASP A 270 6.81 -2.57 14.47
N GLY A 271 5.85 -2.63 13.54
CA GLY A 271 4.50 -2.11 13.67
C GLY A 271 3.42 -3.22 13.70
N PRO A 272 2.18 -2.89 14.09
CA PRO A 272 1.08 -3.86 14.08
C PRO A 272 0.78 -4.38 12.68
N ASP A 273 0.31 -5.62 12.60
CA ASP A 273 -0.19 -6.22 11.37
C ASP A 273 -1.44 -5.47 10.87
N LEU A 274 -1.39 -5.02 9.61
CA LEU A 274 -2.46 -4.23 8.98
C LEU A 274 -3.39 -5.06 8.09
N THR A 275 -3.18 -6.38 7.96
CA THR A 275 -3.91 -7.27 7.04
C THR A 275 -5.43 -7.12 7.10
N HIS A 276 -5.96 -6.73 8.26
CA HIS A 276 -7.39 -6.57 8.51
C HIS A 276 -7.75 -5.22 9.15
N ILE A 277 -6.94 -4.19 8.93
CA ILE A 277 -7.18 -2.89 9.58
C ILE A 277 -8.49 -2.24 9.08
N GLY A 278 -8.88 -2.48 7.83
CA GLY A 278 -10.08 -1.90 7.22
C GLY A 278 -11.41 -2.41 7.76
N GLN A 279 -11.39 -3.48 8.57
CA GLN A 279 -12.57 -4.07 9.23
C GLN A 279 -12.55 -3.90 10.75
N ARG A 280 -11.71 -2.99 11.27
CA ARG A 280 -11.61 -2.77 12.71
C ARG A 280 -12.88 -2.09 13.23
N ASP A 281 -13.52 -2.74 14.20
CA ASP A 281 -14.72 -2.23 14.87
C ASP A 281 -14.44 -0.85 15.51
N PRO A 282 -15.14 0.22 15.10
CA PRO A 282 -14.99 1.54 15.69
C PRO A 282 -15.24 1.55 17.20
N ALA A 283 -16.09 0.68 17.75
CA ALA A 283 -16.35 0.62 19.19
C ALA A 283 -15.11 0.19 20.00
N ARG A 284 -14.07 -0.35 19.34
CA ARG A 284 -12.79 -0.76 19.94
C ARG A 284 -11.67 0.26 19.73
N LEU A 285 -11.98 1.44 19.21
CA LEU A 285 -11.03 2.52 18.99
C LEU A 285 -11.14 3.56 20.11
N ASP A 286 -9.98 4.09 20.51
CA ASP A 286 -9.94 5.26 21.38
C ASP A 286 -10.10 6.53 20.54
N PHE A 287 -11.16 7.28 20.82
CA PHE A 287 -11.47 8.56 20.18
C PHE A 287 -11.19 9.78 21.08
N THR A 288 -10.60 9.59 22.28
CA THR A 288 -10.39 10.64 23.27
C THR A 288 -9.63 11.85 22.68
N HIS A 289 -8.66 11.58 21.81
CA HIS A 289 -7.83 12.61 21.16
C HIS A 289 -8.08 12.74 19.65
N VAL A 290 -9.22 12.23 19.17
CA VAL A 290 -9.63 12.30 17.77
C VAL A 290 -10.67 13.40 17.62
N ARG A 291 -10.40 14.37 16.73
CA ARG A 291 -11.34 15.46 16.43
C ARG A 291 -12.30 15.03 15.33
N GLY A 292 -13.56 15.47 15.40
CA GLY A 292 -14.56 15.20 14.36
C GLY A 292 -15.31 13.87 14.56
N PRO A 293 -15.83 13.27 13.47
CA PRO A 293 -16.66 12.07 13.54
C PRO A 293 -15.94 10.86 14.14
N LYS A 294 -16.65 10.06 14.95
CA LYS A 294 -16.13 8.83 15.57
C LYS A 294 -16.19 7.65 14.61
N THR A 295 -15.47 7.74 13.49
CA THR A 295 -15.40 6.71 12.45
C THR A 295 -13.99 6.15 12.32
N LEU A 296 -13.86 4.91 11.82
CA LEU A 296 -12.55 4.31 11.54
C LEU A 296 -11.75 5.17 10.55
N ALA A 297 -12.39 5.69 9.50
CA ALA A 297 -11.73 6.54 8.50
C ALA A 297 -11.10 7.79 9.13
N ASN A 298 -11.86 8.49 9.99
CA ASN A 298 -11.36 9.69 10.66
C ASN A 298 -10.29 9.36 11.73
N TRP A 299 -10.43 8.22 12.42
CA TRP A 299 -9.40 7.73 13.34
C TRP A 299 -8.07 7.49 12.61
N LEU A 300 -8.11 6.80 11.47
CA LEU A 300 -6.93 6.55 10.62
C LEU A 300 -6.33 7.87 10.12
N ALA A 301 -7.16 8.81 9.65
CA ALA A 301 -6.70 10.12 9.18
C ALA A 301 -5.98 10.91 10.29
N GLU A 302 -6.59 11.05 11.47
CA GLU A 302 -5.96 11.75 12.59
C GLU A 302 -4.70 11.03 13.11
N HIS A 303 -4.65 9.70 13.02
CA HIS A 303 -3.46 8.91 13.36
C HIS A 303 -2.33 9.15 12.36
N PHE A 304 -2.60 9.19 11.06
CA PHE A 304 -1.58 9.54 10.05
C PHE A 304 -1.08 10.99 10.21
N ARG A 305 -1.95 11.92 10.60
CA ARG A 305 -1.56 13.32 10.90
C ARG A 305 -0.63 13.40 12.11
N ASN A 306 -0.98 12.72 13.20
CA ASN A 306 -0.18 12.72 14.42
C ASN A 306 -0.39 11.42 15.21
N PRO A 307 0.48 10.41 15.01
CA PRO A 307 0.31 9.10 15.64
C PRO A 307 0.35 9.16 17.17
N ALA A 308 1.29 9.91 17.73
CA ALA A 308 1.49 10.01 19.18
C ALA A 308 0.33 10.70 19.91
N ARG A 309 -0.43 11.56 19.21
CA ARG A 309 -1.64 12.18 19.77
C ARG A 309 -2.81 11.20 19.85
N VAL A 310 -3.02 10.41 18.80
CA VAL A 310 -4.15 9.47 18.75
C VAL A 310 -3.85 8.22 19.58
N VAL A 311 -2.61 7.74 19.54
CA VAL A 311 -2.12 6.59 20.30
C VAL A 311 -0.93 7.06 21.15
N PRO A 312 -1.15 7.39 22.43
CA PRO A 312 -0.07 7.78 23.34
C PRO A 312 1.05 6.73 23.37
N GLY A 313 2.30 7.18 23.18
CA GLY A 313 3.47 6.29 23.14
C GLY A 313 3.71 5.57 21.80
N SER A 314 2.93 5.88 20.76
CA SER A 314 3.13 5.31 19.42
C SER A 314 4.57 5.49 18.93
N GLN A 315 5.15 4.40 18.42
CA GLN A 315 6.47 4.39 17.78
C GLN A 315 6.39 4.77 16.29
N MET A 316 5.18 4.92 15.74
CA MET A 316 5.00 5.35 14.37
C MET A 316 5.44 6.81 14.23
N PRO A 317 6.41 7.12 13.36
CA PRO A 317 6.89 8.49 13.20
C PRO A 317 5.84 9.36 12.52
N ALA A 318 5.85 10.67 12.83
CA ALA A 318 5.10 11.64 12.05
C ALA A 318 5.73 11.79 10.66
N LEU A 319 4.99 11.42 9.62
CA LEU A 319 5.50 11.36 8.25
C LEU A 319 5.43 12.69 7.49
N GLY A 320 4.71 13.70 8.02
CA GLY A 320 4.57 15.01 7.39
C GLY A 320 3.77 15.00 6.08
N LEU A 321 2.75 14.14 6.00
CA LEU A 321 1.93 13.92 4.81
C LEU A 321 0.94 15.06 4.56
N SER A 322 0.62 15.32 3.29
CA SER A 322 -0.48 16.21 2.91
C SER A 322 -1.84 15.54 3.14
N ASP A 323 -2.92 16.33 3.26
CA ASP A 323 -4.27 15.78 3.43
C ASP A 323 -4.67 14.85 2.27
N ALA A 324 -4.26 15.15 1.03
CA ALA A 324 -4.52 14.27 -0.12
C ALA A 324 -3.79 12.91 0.00
N GLN A 325 -2.55 12.90 0.50
CA GLN A 325 -1.83 11.66 0.78
C GLN A 325 -2.48 10.87 1.92
N ILE A 326 -2.95 11.57 2.95
CA ILE A 326 -3.65 10.94 4.08
C ILE A 326 -4.96 10.30 3.59
N ASP A 327 -5.73 10.96 2.74
CA ASP A 327 -6.94 10.40 2.14
C ASP A 327 -6.66 9.12 1.33
N LEU A 328 -5.59 9.13 0.53
CA LEU A 328 -5.14 7.95 -0.20
C LEU A 328 -4.72 6.82 0.76
N LEU A 329 -4.00 7.12 1.83
CA LEU A 329 -3.63 6.10 2.81
C LEU A 329 -4.83 5.54 3.57
N VAL A 330 -5.81 6.39 3.93
CA VAL A 330 -7.07 5.93 4.53
C VAL A 330 -7.79 4.99 3.56
N LEU A 331 -7.86 5.35 2.28
CA LEU A 331 -8.41 4.47 1.23
C LEU A 331 -7.68 3.12 1.19
N ALA A 332 -6.34 3.12 1.17
CA ALA A 332 -5.55 1.89 1.19
C ALA A 332 -5.84 1.03 2.44
N MET A 333 -5.95 1.65 3.62
CA MET A 333 -6.23 0.94 4.87
C MET A 333 -7.63 0.35 4.89
N LEU A 334 -8.64 1.10 4.46
CA LEU A 334 -10.02 0.62 4.36
C LEU A 334 -10.16 -0.51 3.32
N ALA A 335 -9.31 -0.52 2.30
CA ALA A 335 -9.24 -1.59 1.31
C ALA A 335 -8.67 -2.90 1.86
N LEU A 336 -7.93 -2.87 2.98
CA LEU A 336 -7.45 -4.07 3.71
C LEU A 336 -8.53 -4.67 4.60
N ARG A 337 -9.75 -4.74 4.09
CA ARG A 337 -10.90 -5.39 4.73
C ARG A 337 -11.08 -6.80 4.17
N ARG A 338 -11.61 -7.72 4.98
CA ARG A 338 -11.87 -9.09 4.50
C ARG A 338 -13.11 -9.12 3.63
N SER A 339 -13.10 -10.02 2.64
CA SER A 339 -14.28 -10.46 1.92
C SER A 339 -14.76 -11.80 2.47
N ASP A 340 -16.04 -11.88 2.83
CA ASP A 340 -16.71 -13.15 3.12
C ASP A 340 -17.33 -13.77 1.87
N VAL A 341 -17.02 -13.21 0.69
CA VAL A 341 -17.47 -13.72 -0.61
C VAL A 341 -16.80 -15.09 -0.87
N PRO A 342 -17.59 -16.12 -1.22
CA PRO A 342 -17.05 -17.46 -1.48
C PRO A 342 -15.97 -17.45 -2.57
N GLU A 343 -15.00 -18.36 -2.47
CA GLU A 343 -13.87 -18.45 -3.41
C GLU A 343 -14.31 -18.61 -4.88
N ALA A 344 -15.48 -19.24 -5.12
CA ALA A 344 -16.06 -19.37 -6.46
C ALA A 344 -16.33 -18.01 -7.16
N TYR A 345 -16.41 -16.92 -6.40
CA TYR A 345 -16.61 -15.56 -6.88
C TYR A 345 -15.33 -14.72 -6.83
N TRP A 346 -14.19 -15.30 -6.46
CA TRP A 346 -12.94 -14.57 -6.44
C TRP A 346 -12.48 -14.22 -7.86
N PRO A 347 -12.07 -12.97 -8.08
CA PRO A 347 -11.55 -12.59 -9.38
C PRO A 347 -10.18 -13.23 -9.66
N GLN A 348 -9.82 -13.30 -10.93
CA GLN A 348 -8.59 -13.98 -11.36
C GLN A 348 -7.33 -13.42 -10.70
N ASP A 349 -7.28 -12.11 -10.47
CA ASP A 349 -6.14 -11.46 -9.82
C ASP A 349 -6.00 -11.90 -8.35
N ARG A 350 -7.11 -12.07 -7.63
CA ARG A 350 -7.10 -12.63 -6.26
C ARG A 350 -6.66 -14.08 -6.23
N LEU A 351 -7.18 -14.91 -7.14
CA LEU A 351 -6.75 -16.30 -7.26
C LEU A 351 -5.25 -16.38 -7.58
N ARG A 352 -4.75 -15.55 -8.49
CA ARG A 352 -3.32 -15.47 -8.80
C ARG A 352 -2.47 -15.02 -7.61
N ALA A 353 -2.96 -14.08 -6.80
CA ALA A 353 -2.26 -13.66 -5.59
C ALA A 353 -2.22 -14.78 -4.54
N GLU A 354 -3.38 -15.32 -4.17
CA GLU A 354 -3.55 -16.25 -3.05
C GLU A 354 -3.10 -17.69 -3.39
N ARG A 355 -3.33 -18.15 -4.63
CA ARG A 355 -3.01 -19.53 -5.04
C ARG A 355 -1.69 -19.66 -5.78
N LEU A 356 -1.30 -18.63 -6.55
CA LEU A 356 -0.08 -18.67 -7.37
C LEU A 356 1.04 -17.76 -6.82
N GLY A 357 0.82 -17.10 -5.68
CA GLY A 357 1.81 -16.24 -5.05
C GLY A 357 2.21 -15.03 -5.89
N GLN A 358 1.36 -14.54 -6.80
CA GLN A 358 1.64 -13.28 -7.48
C GLN A 358 1.56 -12.11 -6.49
N ARG A 359 2.39 -11.09 -6.69
CA ARG A 359 2.49 -9.96 -5.75
C ARG A 359 1.54 -8.83 -6.14
N GLU A 360 0.97 -8.21 -5.12
CA GLU A 360 0.24 -6.94 -5.20
C GLU A 360 1.16 -5.81 -5.68
N PHE A 361 2.36 -5.71 -5.13
CA PHE A 361 3.37 -4.74 -5.58
C PHE A 361 4.06 -5.21 -6.86
N ALA A 362 4.50 -4.25 -7.68
CA ALA A 362 5.42 -4.52 -8.77
C ALA A 362 6.72 -5.10 -8.20
N THR A 363 7.26 -6.08 -8.92
CA THR A 363 8.44 -6.83 -8.46
C THR A 363 9.74 -6.25 -9.03
N ASP A 364 9.72 -5.03 -9.55
CA ASP A 364 10.92 -4.28 -9.92
C ASP A 364 11.66 -3.80 -8.67
N GLY A 365 12.97 -3.58 -8.81
CA GLY A 365 13.82 -3.23 -7.67
C GLY A 365 13.46 -1.90 -7.00
N ALA A 366 12.96 -0.92 -7.76
CA ALA A 366 12.59 0.39 -7.21
C ALA A 366 11.31 0.29 -6.36
N THR A 367 10.28 -0.40 -6.84
CA THR A 367 9.05 -0.63 -6.05
C THR A 367 9.32 -1.48 -4.82
N LEU A 368 10.13 -2.54 -4.94
CA LEU A 368 10.54 -3.36 -3.79
C LEU A 368 11.30 -2.53 -2.75
N TYR A 369 12.30 -1.76 -3.17
CA TYR A 369 13.07 -0.91 -2.26
C TYR A 369 12.18 0.16 -1.59
N GLY A 370 11.32 0.84 -2.36
CA GLY A 370 10.34 1.78 -1.84
C GLY A 370 9.48 1.15 -0.75
N THR A 371 8.96 -0.04 -1.03
CA THR A 371 7.97 -0.74 -0.19
C THR A 371 8.54 -1.20 1.16
N PHE A 372 9.78 -1.67 1.19
CA PHE A 372 10.35 -2.34 2.37
C PHE A 372 11.50 -1.57 3.03
N CYS A 373 12.22 -0.74 2.29
CA CYS A 373 13.47 -0.16 2.75
C CYS A 373 13.40 1.36 2.94
N ALA A 374 12.63 2.07 2.11
CA ALA A 374 12.68 3.54 2.04
C ALA A 374 12.24 4.24 3.34
N ALA A 375 11.34 3.64 4.13
CA ALA A 375 10.91 4.21 5.42
C ALA A 375 12.07 4.39 6.42
N CYS A 376 13.07 3.52 6.35
CA CYS A 376 14.25 3.53 7.20
C CYS A 376 15.45 4.15 6.48
N HIS A 377 15.70 3.74 5.24
CA HIS A 377 16.91 4.08 4.51
C HIS A 377 16.79 5.31 3.60
N GLY A 378 15.62 5.95 3.54
CA GLY A 378 15.36 7.05 2.61
C GLY A 378 14.99 6.55 1.21
N GLN A 379 14.33 7.38 0.40
CA GLN A 379 13.83 6.99 -0.93
C GLN A 379 14.97 6.64 -1.90
N GLN A 380 16.14 7.24 -1.70
CA GLN A 380 17.32 7.04 -2.53
C GLN A 380 18.44 6.27 -1.80
N GLY A 381 18.16 5.75 -0.62
CA GLY A 381 19.20 5.13 0.21
C GLY A 381 20.15 6.15 0.82
N GLU A 382 19.75 7.40 0.96
CA GLU A 382 20.52 8.50 1.56
C GLU A 382 20.64 8.37 3.09
N GLY A 383 19.83 7.51 3.72
CA GLY A 383 19.75 7.33 5.15
C GLY A 383 18.68 8.24 5.79
N ARG A 384 18.34 7.95 7.04
CA ARG A 384 17.29 8.72 7.75
C ARG A 384 17.59 8.85 9.23
N ARG A 385 17.07 9.91 9.84
CA ARG A 385 17.15 10.13 11.29
C ARG A 385 15.74 10.42 11.81
N TYR A 386 15.36 9.68 12.85
CA TYR A 386 14.17 9.99 13.64
C TYR A 386 14.62 10.45 15.04
N PRO A 387 13.97 11.47 15.62
CA PRO A 387 14.24 11.87 17.00
C PRO A 387 14.12 10.68 17.95
N GLY A 388 15.12 10.51 18.83
CA GLY A 388 15.14 9.41 19.80
C GLY A 388 15.48 8.03 19.25
N MET A 389 15.86 7.91 17.97
CA MET A 389 16.30 6.65 17.36
C MET A 389 17.74 6.74 16.83
N ALA A 390 18.43 5.61 16.82
CA ALA A 390 19.73 5.51 16.15
C ALA A 390 19.58 5.84 14.65
N PRO A 391 20.58 6.49 14.03
CA PRO A 391 20.52 6.86 12.63
C PRO A 391 20.46 5.63 11.73
N PHE A 392 19.60 5.67 10.72
CA PHE A 392 19.51 4.64 9.70
C PHE A 392 20.53 4.95 8.59
N PRO A 393 21.41 3.99 8.25
CA PRO A 393 22.53 4.25 7.37
C PRO A 393 22.08 4.48 5.92
N GLY A 394 22.84 5.31 5.20
CA GLY A 394 22.67 5.49 3.76
C GLY A 394 23.21 4.30 2.97
N VAL A 395 22.31 3.41 2.54
CA VAL A 395 22.64 2.17 1.78
C VAL A 395 22.84 2.42 0.28
N GLY A 396 22.44 3.59 -0.22
CA GLY A 396 22.70 4.07 -1.58
C GLY A 396 24.06 4.76 -1.74
N ASN A 397 24.87 4.84 -0.67
CA ASN A 397 26.18 5.48 -0.72
C ASN A 397 27.15 4.69 -1.63
N ALA A 398 27.75 5.37 -2.60
CA ALA A 398 28.64 4.76 -3.59
C ALA A 398 29.90 4.12 -2.97
N ASP A 399 30.51 4.71 -1.94
CA ASP A 399 31.69 4.12 -1.28
C ASP A 399 31.31 2.84 -0.52
N PHE A 400 30.12 2.81 0.10
CA PHE A 400 29.59 1.59 0.72
C PHE A 400 29.35 0.49 -0.31
N LEU A 401 28.68 0.81 -1.42
CA LEU A 401 28.39 -0.16 -2.47
C LEU A 401 29.69 -0.63 -3.16
N ALA A 402 30.68 0.24 -3.35
CA ALA A 402 31.97 -0.13 -3.94
C ALA A 402 32.77 -1.12 -3.08
N ALA A 403 32.53 -1.20 -1.76
CA ALA A 403 33.14 -2.20 -0.89
C ALA A 403 32.25 -3.43 -0.68
N ALA A 404 30.93 -3.25 -0.58
CA ALA A 404 29.97 -4.32 -0.33
C ALA A 404 29.82 -5.22 -1.56
N SER A 405 29.93 -6.53 -1.43
CA SER A 405 29.57 -7.47 -2.51
C SER A 405 28.07 -7.71 -2.54
N ASP A 406 27.53 -8.18 -3.68
CA ASP A 406 26.10 -8.53 -3.77
C ASP A 406 25.73 -9.67 -2.83
N ALA A 407 26.63 -10.65 -2.66
CA ALA A 407 26.46 -11.71 -1.67
C ALA A 407 26.34 -11.15 -0.24
N PHE A 408 27.15 -10.15 0.13
CA PHE A 408 27.05 -9.48 1.42
C PHE A 408 25.72 -8.74 1.58
N LEU A 409 25.28 -8.00 0.56
CA LEU A 409 24.02 -7.25 0.60
C LEU A 409 22.81 -8.17 0.69
N ILE A 410 22.75 -9.20 -0.15
CA ILE A 410 21.67 -10.19 -0.15
C ILE A 410 21.59 -10.90 1.20
N GLU A 411 22.72 -11.33 1.76
CA GLU A 411 22.74 -12.02 3.05
C GLU A 411 22.34 -11.09 4.20
N THR A 412 22.78 -9.82 4.16
CA THR A 412 22.39 -8.79 5.15
C THR A 412 20.89 -8.52 5.10
N ILE A 413 20.28 -8.43 3.92
CA ILE A 413 18.84 -8.24 3.77
C ILE A 413 18.09 -9.50 4.25
N HIS A 414 18.55 -10.68 3.83
CA HIS A 414 17.91 -11.95 4.17
C HIS A 414 17.88 -12.19 5.68
N ARG A 415 19.00 -12.01 6.39
CA ARG A 415 19.10 -12.27 7.83
C ARG A 415 18.83 -11.08 8.73
N GLY A 416 18.78 -9.88 8.16
CA GLY A 416 18.75 -8.65 8.93
C GLY A 416 19.99 -8.49 9.81
N ARG A 417 19.83 -7.71 10.90
CA ARG A 417 20.86 -7.52 11.92
C ARG A 417 20.26 -7.78 13.29
N PRO A 418 20.40 -9.01 13.84
CA PRO A 418 19.83 -9.37 15.13
C PRO A 418 20.20 -8.39 16.25
N GLY A 419 19.24 -8.01 17.09
CA GLY A 419 19.43 -6.99 18.13
C GLY A 419 19.48 -5.54 17.61
N ARG A 420 19.26 -5.33 16.31
CA ARG A 420 19.09 -4.01 15.68
C ARG A 420 17.73 -3.93 14.98
N ARG A 421 17.32 -2.72 14.63
CA ARG A 421 16.04 -2.43 13.93
C ARG A 421 16.02 -2.81 12.44
N MET A 422 17.03 -3.53 11.94
CA MET A 422 16.98 -4.07 10.58
C MET A 422 16.50 -5.51 10.67
N PRO A 423 15.20 -5.79 10.42
CA PRO A 423 14.64 -7.13 10.53
C PRO A 423 15.19 -8.04 9.44
N ALA A 424 14.99 -9.35 9.63
CA ALA A 424 15.25 -10.34 8.60
C ALA A 424 14.12 -10.28 7.56
N TRP A 425 14.49 -10.18 6.28
CA TRP A 425 13.50 -10.07 5.19
C TRP A 425 13.27 -11.36 4.41
N GLY A 426 13.98 -12.45 4.75
CA GLY A 426 13.80 -13.75 4.12
C GLY A 426 12.35 -14.26 4.15
N GLU A 427 12.06 -15.29 3.35
CA GLU A 427 10.69 -15.79 3.14
C GLU A 427 9.95 -16.19 4.43
N LYS A 428 10.68 -16.61 5.47
CA LYS A 428 10.10 -17.04 6.74
C LYS A 428 9.77 -15.87 7.68
N GLU A 429 10.57 -14.82 7.63
CA GLU A 429 10.49 -13.70 8.57
C GLU A 429 9.69 -12.53 7.97
N GLY A 430 10.24 -11.90 6.93
CA GLY A 430 9.66 -10.73 6.26
C GLY A 430 8.90 -11.04 4.97
N GLY A 431 9.02 -12.26 4.45
CA GLY A 431 8.24 -12.75 3.31
C GLY A 431 8.79 -12.38 1.92
N LEU A 432 10.02 -11.86 1.82
CA LEU A 432 10.67 -11.60 0.52
C LEU A 432 11.37 -12.85 -0.01
N ARG A 433 11.17 -13.09 -1.31
CA ARG A 433 11.86 -14.13 -2.06
C ARG A 433 13.28 -13.71 -2.37
N ARG A 434 14.15 -14.69 -2.60
CA ARG A 434 15.56 -14.43 -2.97
C ARG A 434 15.67 -13.56 -4.22
N GLU A 435 14.82 -13.76 -5.23
CA GLU A 435 14.84 -12.97 -6.47
C GLU A 435 14.42 -11.51 -6.21
N GLU A 436 13.48 -11.28 -5.29
CA GLU A 436 13.04 -9.95 -4.88
C GLU A 436 14.19 -9.20 -4.18
N ILE A 437 14.90 -9.87 -3.27
CA ILE A 437 16.08 -9.31 -2.62
C ILE A 437 17.18 -8.97 -3.64
N THR A 438 17.44 -9.86 -4.61
CA THR A 438 18.42 -9.59 -5.67
C THR A 438 18.05 -8.37 -6.49
N ARG A 439 16.75 -8.14 -6.78
CA ARG A 439 16.30 -6.94 -7.51
C ARG A 439 16.45 -5.66 -6.70
N ILE A 440 16.24 -5.71 -5.39
CA ILE A 440 16.55 -4.58 -4.49
C ILE A 440 18.03 -4.22 -4.58
N VAL A 441 18.92 -5.22 -4.53
CA VAL A 441 20.37 -5.00 -4.66
C VAL A 441 20.72 -4.42 -6.03
N ALA A 442 20.16 -4.96 -7.11
CA ALA A 442 20.37 -4.45 -8.46
C ALA A 442 19.91 -2.98 -8.59
N PHE A 443 18.80 -2.61 -7.97
CA PHE A 443 18.34 -1.23 -7.92
C PHE A 443 19.32 -0.31 -7.18
N LEU A 444 19.82 -0.70 -6.02
CA LEU A 444 20.83 0.08 -5.29
C LEU A 444 22.10 0.30 -6.12
N ARG A 445 22.55 -0.74 -6.85
CA ARG A 445 23.69 -0.67 -7.78
C ARG A 445 23.46 0.33 -8.90
N GLN A 446 22.30 0.22 -9.54
CA GLN A 446 21.92 1.09 -10.66
C GLN A 446 21.78 2.54 -10.21
N GLN A 447 21.12 2.77 -9.07
CA GLN A 447 20.90 4.11 -8.55
C GLN A 447 22.19 4.82 -8.17
N ALA A 448 23.16 4.09 -7.61
CA ALA A 448 24.45 4.66 -7.23
C ALA A 448 25.48 4.64 -8.37
N ASP A 449 25.12 4.18 -9.56
CA ASP A 449 26.04 3.94 -10.69
C ASP A 449 27.32 3.19 -10.26
N THR A 450 27.15 2.18 -9.39
CA THR A 450 28.25 1.48 -8.74
C THR A 450 28.11 -0.02 -8.98
N PRO A 451 28.93 -0.64 -9.86
CA PRO A 451 28.84 -2.07 -10.13
C PRO A 451 29.29 -2.92 -8.93
N GLN A 452 29.03 -4.22 -8.99
CA GLN A 452 29.54 -5.17 -7.98
C GLN A 452 31.08 -5.14 -7.94
N PRO A 453 31.71 -5.06 -6.75
CA PRO A 453 33.15 -5.13 -6.64
C PRO A 453 33.70 -6.51 -7.00
N LYS A 454 34.85 -6.53 -7.67
CA LYS A 454 35.62 -7.75 -7.89
C LYS A 454 36.31 -8.15 -6.58
N PRO A 455 36.25 -9.44 -6.17
CA PRO A 455 37.03 -9.91 -5.02
C PRO A 455 38.52 -9.61 -5.22
N LEU A 456 39.18 -9.11 -4.17
CA LEU A 456 40.62 -8.85 -4.18
C LEU A 456 41.39 -10.11 -3.80
N HIS A 457 40.79 -10.95 -2.97
CA HIS A 457 41.37 -12.21 -2.52
C HIS A 457 40.43 -13.39 -2.77
N THR A 458 41.02 -14.58 -2.99
CA THR A 458 40.28 -15.83 -3.21
C THR A 458 39.62 -16.32 -1.93
N GLN A 459 40.30 -16.19 -0.79
CA GLN A 459 39.77 -16.53 0.52
C GLN A 459 38.98 -15.37 1.09
N ARG A 460 37.81 -15.68 1.67
CA ARG A 460 36.94 -14.68 2.31
C ARG A 460 37.47 -14.19 3.66
N ARG A 461 38.25 -15.04 4.32
CA ARG A 461 38.99 -14.80 5.56
C ARG A 461 40.46 -15.03 5.24
N TRP A 462 41.21 -13.97 5.01
CA TRP A 462 42.60 -14.03 4.57
C TRP A 462 43.55 -13.26 5.50
N VAL A 463 43.03 -12.36 6.33
CA VAL A 463 43.84 -11.55 7.24
C VAL A 463 44.44 -12.44 8.33
N GLN A 464 45.76 -12.32 8.54
CA GLN A 464 46.54 -13.06 9.56
C GLN A 464 47.34 -12.13 10.49
N ALA A 465 46.87 -10.90 10.69
CA ALA A 465 47.53 -9.89 11.51
C ALA A 465 47.29 -10.05 13.03
N ASP A 466 48.04 -9.31 13.84
CA ASP A 466 47.97 -9.35 15.30
C ASP A 466 46.71 -8.64 15.85
N PRO A 467 45.79 -9.35 16.52
CA PRO A 467 44.59 -8.75 17.09
C PRO A 467 44.85 -7.81 18.28
N GLU A 468 45.98 -7.90 19.00
CA GLU A 468 46.28 -7.02 20.15
C GLU A 468 46.57 -5.58 19.68
N VAL A 469 47.32 -5.44 18.58
CA VAL A 469 47.52 -4.15 17.90
C VAL A 469 46.18 -3.60 17.43
N GLY A 470 45.33 -4.45 16.83
CA GLY A 470 43.98 -4.10 16.41
C GLY A 470 43.09 -3.62 17.54
N GLN A 471 43.15 -4.27 18.70
CA GLN A 471 42.39 -3.89 19.89
C GLN A 471 42.74 -2.48 20.37
N THR A 472 44.03 -2.15 20.41
CA THR A 472 44.53 -0.84 20.81
C THR A 472 44.07 0.25 19.83
N LEU A 473 44.20 -0.01 18.53
CA LEU A 473 43.73 0.90 17.49
C LEU A 473 42.20 1.10 17.54
N PHE A 474 41.45 0.02 17.79
CA PHE A 474 40.00 0.08 17.90
C PHE A 474 39.56 0.95 19.08
N ALA A 475 40.17 0.75 20.26
CA ALA A 475 39.90 1.55 21.44
C ALA A 475 40.20 3.05 21.23
N THR A 476 41.24 3.35 20.45
CA THR A 476 41.70 4.73 20.21
C THR A 476 40.86 5.45 19.14
N HIS A 477 40.47 4.75 18.07
CA HIS A 477 39.93 5.41 16.87
C HIS A 477 38.51 5.00 16.49
N CYS A 478 38.00 3.86 16.98
CA CYS A 478 36.74 3.29 16.52
C CYS A 478 35.66 3.27 17.62
N ALA A 479 36.07 3.01 18.86
CA ALA A 479 35.17 2.80 20.01
C ALA A 479 34.28 4.01 20.31
N GLY A 480 34.73 5.24 20.00
CA GLY A 480 33.93 6.45 20.22
C GLY A 480 32.59 6.45 19.48
N CYS A 481 32.54 5.88 18.27
CA CYS A 481 31.32 5.81 17.46
C CYS A 481 30.69 4.41 17.47
N HIS A 482 31.52 3.36 17.46
CA HIS A 482 31.06 1.96 17.39
C HIS A 482 30.80 1.32 18.75
N GLY A 483 31.07 2.04 19.84
CA GLY A 483 31.00 1.53 21.21
C GLY A 483 32.27 0.77 21.62
N PRO A 484 32.61 0.75 22.92
CA PRO A 484 33.81 0.09 23.44
C PRO A 484 33.85 -1.42 23.16
N GLN A 485 32.70 -2.07 22.97
CA GLN A 485 32.59 -3.49 22.65
C GLN A 485 32.17 -3.73 21.19
N GLY A 486 32.12 -2.69 20.35
CA GLY A 486 31.60 -2.78 18.98
C GLY A 486 30.10 -3.00 18.89
N GLU A 487 29.34 -2.70 19.95
CA GLU A 487 27.90 -2.88 20.08
C GLU A 487 27.08 -1.93 19.20
N GLY A 488 27.68 -0.84 18.72
CA GLY A 488 27.08 0.15 17.83
C GLY A 488 26.11 1.09 18.54
N THR A 489 26.62 2.25 18.98
CA THR A 489 25.83 3.35 19.54
C THR A 489 25.33 4.27 18.41
N ASP A 490 26.17 5.20 17.97
CA ASP A 490 25.89 6.16 16.89
C ASP A 490 26.32 5.65 15.51
N ALA A 491 27.09 4.56 15.48
CA ALA A 491 27.52 3.86 14.27
C ALA A 491 27.05 2.39 14.25
N PRO A 492 27.14 1.68 13.10
CA PRO A 492 26.73 0.29 13.00
C PRO A 492 27.43 -0.63 14.01
N ALA A 493 26.70 -1.62 14.52
CA ALA A 493 27.23 -2.65 15.42
C ALA A 493 28.19 -3.58 14.69
N LEU A 494 29.49 -3.50 15.01
CA LEU A 494 30.55 -4.29 14.39
C LEU A 494 30.69 -5.69 15.02
N ARG A 495 30.29 -5.85 16.29
CA ARG A 495 30.22 -7.15 16.99
C ARG A 495 28.96 -7.96 16.63
N ASN A 496 28.13 -7.49 15.69
CA ASN A 496 26.92 -8.21 15.31
C ASN A 496 27.27 -9.55 14.62
N PRO A 497 26.75 -10.70 15.07
CA PRO A 497 27.15 -12.00 14.55
C PRO A 497 26.75 -12.20 13.09
N ALA A 498 25.56 -11.76 12.68
CA ALA A 498 25.13 -11.84 11.29
C ALA A 498 26.00 -10.96 10.37
N PHE A 499 26.41 -9.79 10.86
CA PHE A 499 27.33 -8.92 10.14
C PHE A 499 28.71 -9.56 9.96
N LEU A 500 29.34 -10.04 11.03
CA LEU A 500 30.67 -10.67 10.95
C LEU A 500 30.64 -11.90 10.05
N ALA A 501 29.59 -12.72 10.19
CA ALA A 501 29.37 -13.91 9.36
C ALA A 501 29.11 -13.58 7.88
N ALA A 502 28.65 -12.37 7.53
CA ALA A 502 28.39 -11.92 6.14
C ALA A 502 29.53 -11.07 5.54
N ALA A 503 30.24 -10.27 6.32
CA ALA A 503 31.36 -9.42 5.87
C ALA A 503 32.59 -10.25 5.46
N SER A 504 33.17 -10.02 4.29
CA SER A 504 34.50 -10.54 3.93
C SER A 504 35.62 -9.67 4.51
N ASP A 505 36.85 -10.18 4.56
CA ASP A 505 37.99 -9.36 4.97
C ASP A 505 38.25 -8.23 3.96
N ASP A 506 38.09 -8.48 2.66
CA ASP A 506 38.11 -7.44 1.61
C ASP A 506 37.13 -6.30 1.93
N TYR A 507 35.90 -6.64 2.33
CA TYR A 507 34.90 -5.64 2.69
C TYR A 507 35.35 -4.81 3.90
N LEU A 508 35.89 -5.46 4.95
CA LEU A 508 36.32 -4.77 6.16
C LEU A 508 37.53 -3.88 5.90
N VAL A 509 38.56 -4.39 5.22
CA VAL A 509 39.78 -3.64 4.85
C VAL A 509 39.43 -2.44 3.98
N GLU A 510 38.61 -2.63 2.94
CA GLU A 510 38.25 -1.53 2.05
C GLU A 510 37.32 -0.51 2.74
N THR A 511 36.40 -0.95 3.62
CA THR A 511 35.56 -0.05 4.41
C THR A 511 36.39 0.81 5.37
N ILE A 512 37.34 0.23 6.10
CA ILE A 512 38.21 0.96 7.03
C ILE A 512 39.15 1.88 6.25
N GLY A 513 39.75 1.37 5.17
CA GLY A 513 40.73 2.10 4.38
C GLY A 513 40.14 3.31 3.67
N ARG A 514 38.99 3.15 3.00
CA ARG A 514 38.38 4.22 2.19
C ARG A 514 37.45 5.12 2.99
N GLY A 515 36.92 4.66 4.11
CA GLY A 515 35.83 5.33 4.81
C GLY A 515 34.57 5.41 3.95
N ARG A 516 33.68 6.35 4.28
CA ARG A 516 32.47 6.64 3.49
C ARG A 516 32.23 8.13 3.42
N LYS A 517 32.34 8.71 2.22
CA LYS A 517 32.11 10.15 1.99
C LYS A 517 30.70 10.54 2.43
N GLY A 518 30.58 11.74 2.99
CA GLY A 518 29.31 12.27 3.50
C GLY A 518 28.84 11.61 4.81
N THR A 519 29.70 10.83 5.48
CA THR A 519 29.38 10.21 6.77
C THR A 519 30.47 10.48 7.81
N SER A 520 30.19 10.12 9.07
CA SER A 520 31.16 10.18 10.17
C SER A 520 32.22 9.07 10.14
N MET A 521 32.22 8.19 9.13
CA MET A 521 33.25 7.17 8.96
C MET A 521 34.37 7.69 8.02
N PRO A 522 35.50 8.18 8.55
CA PRO A 522 36.57 8.75 7.75
C PRO A 522 37.38 7.68 7.02
N SER A 523 38.19 8.13 6.05
CA SER A 523 39.24 7.30 5.45
C SER A 523 40.41 7.16 6.42
N PHE A 524 40.76 5.93 6.78
CA PHE A 524 41.97 5.68 7.56
C PHE A 524 43.19 5.43 6.68
N ARG A 525 43.07 5.21 5.36
CA ARG A 525 44.23 5.10 4.47
C ARG A 525 44.86 6.46 4.17
N SER A 526 44.02 7.49 3.99
CA SER A 526 44.47 8.87 3.76
C SER A 526 44.48 9.73 5.02
N GLY A 527 43.90 9.24 6.13
CA GLY A 527 43.62 10.03 7.32
C GLY A 527 42.52 11.07 7.11
N ALA A 528 42.20 11.78 8.20
CA ALA A 528 41.27 12.90 8.26
C ALA A 528 41.76 13.92 9.30
N PRO A 529 41.24 15.17 9.34
CA PRO A 529 41.72 16.18 10.29
C PRO A 529 41.72 15.74 11.76
N ALA A 530 40.81 14.83 12.15
CA ALA A 530 40.70 14.28 13.50
C ALA A 530 41.30 12.87 13.67
N TYR A 531 41.79 12.23 12.60
CA TYR A 531 42.22 10.83 12.62
C TYR A 531 43.48 10.60 11.78
N PRO A 532 44.53 9.95 12.31
CA PRO A 532 45.75 9.70 11.57
C PRO A 532 45.51 8.71 10.42
N ALA A 533 46.39 8.76 9.41
CA ALA A 533 46.48 7.70 8.42
C ALA A 533 47.09 6.45 9.06
N LEU A 534 46.49 5.29 8.80
CA LEU A 534 46.92 3.97 9.22
C LEU A 534 47.57 3.22 8.06
N SER A 535 48.62 2.45 8.36
CA SER A 535 49.26 1.57 7.39
C SER A 535 48.36 0.38 7.02
N PRO A 536 48.59 -0.29 5.88
CA PRO A 536 47.88 -1.52 5.53
C PRO A 536 47.91 -2.58 6.64
N ALA A 537 49.08 -2.80 7.26
CA ALA A 537 49.25 -3.75 8.36
C ALA A 537 48.43 -3.37 9.62
N GLN A 538 48.27 -2.07 9.91
CA GLN A 538 47.43 -1.60 11.00
C GLN A 538 45.94 -1.82 10.70
N ILE A 539 45.50 -1.61 9.45
CA ILE A 539 44.13 -1.90 9.02
C ILE A 539 43.85 -3.40 9.09
N GLU A 540 44.77 -4.24 8.64
CA GLU A 540 44.67 -5.69 8.77
C GLU A 540 44.61 -6.11 10.25
N SER A 541 45.40 -5.50 11.13
CA SER A 541 45.35 -5.77 12.58
C SER A 541 43.98 -5.41 13.17
N LEU A 542 43.36 -4.29 12.75
CA LEU A 542 41.98 -3.96 13.11
C LEU A 542 40.99 -5.05 12.66
N VAL A 543 41.13 -5.55 11.42
CA VAL A 543 40.28 -6.64 10.92
C VAL A 543 40.49 -7.92 11.73
N ALA A 544 41.74 -8.29 12.03
CA ALA A 544 42.05 -9.43 12.88
C ALA A 544 41.36 -9.31 14.26
N TYR A 545 41.39 -8.12 14.87
CA TYR A 545 40.67 -7.87 16.12
C TYR A 545 39.14 -8.03 15.97
N LEU A 546 38.52 -7.47 14.92
CA LEU A 546 37.08 -7.64 14.67
C LEU A 546 36.70 -9.12 14.53
N ARG A 547 37.59 -9.94 13.94
CA ARG A 547 37.39 -11.39 13.77
C ARG A 547 37.43 -12.16 15.09
N THR A 548 38.07 -11.65 16.13
CA THR A 548 38.01 -12.28 17.47
C THR A 548 36.60 -12.32 18.06
N TRP A 549 35.69 -11.49 17.56
CA TRP A 549 34.29 -11.48 17.99
C TRP A 549 33.40 -12.47 17.23
N GLU A 550 33.90 -13.04 16.14
CA GLU A 550 33.22 -14.10 15.41
C GLU A 550 33.30 -15.35 16.29
N LYS A 551 32.18 -15.75 16.90
CA LYS A 551 32.12 -17.04 17.59
C LYS A 551 32.40 -18.13 16.56
N SER A 552 33.33 -19.04 16.88
CA SER A 552 33.50 -20.24 16.07
C SER A 552 32.16 -20.96 15.94
N PRO A 553 31.81 -21.45 14.73
CA PRO A 553 30.49 -21.98 14.41
C PRO A 553 30.04 -23.13 15.31
#